data_AF-A6SYH3-F1
#
_entry.id   AF-A6SYH3-F1
#
_cell.length_a   1.000
_cell.length_b   1.000
_cell.length_c   1.000
_cell.angle_alpha   90.00
_cell.angle_beta   90.00
_cell.angle_gamma   90.00
#
_symmetry.space_group_name_H-M   'P 1'
#
loop_
_entity.id
_entity.type
_entity.pdbx_description
1 polymer ?
#
loop_
_entity_poly.entity_id
_entity_poly.type
_entity_poly.pdbx_seq_one_letter_code
_entity_poly.pdbx_strand_id
1 'polypeptide(L)' 'MEALYLLIPLSTGLVFFAIWLFFKASDSGQFEDLQGPAERILQDDDNTAD' A
#
# COMPACT_ATOMS: atom_id res chain seq x y z
N MET A 1 1.10 0.04 -34.11
CA MET A 1 1.28 1.50 -33.91
C MET A 1 0.06 2.13 -33.26
N GLU A 2 -1.17 1.84 -33.69
CA GLU A 2 -2.38 2.46 -33.09
C GLU A 2 -2.57 2.18 -31.58
N ALA A 3 -2.29 0.96 -31.13
CA ALA A 3 -2.41 0.61 -29.71
C ALA A 3 -1.51 1.47 -28.80
N LEU A 4 -0.38 1.97 -29.31
CA LEU A 4 0.52 2.82 -28.52
C LEU A 4 -0.14 4.14 -28.13
N TYR A 5 -1.02 4.69 -28.97
CA TYR A 5 -1.74 5.93 -28.65
C TYR A 5 -2.71 5.77 -27.48
N LEU A 6 -3.19 4.55 -27.23
CA LEU A 6 -4.03 4.24 -26.08
C LEU A 6 -3.19 3.80 -24.87
N LEU A 7 -2.15 3.00 -25.09
CA LEU A 7 -1.30 2.45 -24.03
C LEU A 7 -0.41 3.50 -23.37
N ILE A 8 0.10 4.49 -24.11
CA ILE A 8 0.94 5.56 -23.55
C ILE A 8 0.18 6.39 -22.49
N PRO A 9 -1.00 6.96 -22.77
CA PRO A 9 -1.74 7.71 -21.75
C PRO A 9 -2.25 6.82 -20.62
N LEU A 10 -2.67 5.58 -20.91
CA LEU A 10 -3.11 4.63 -19.90
C LEU A 10 -1.97 4.29 -18.91
N SER A 11 -0.79 3.95 -19.42
CA SER A 11 0.38 3.64 -18.59
C SER A 11 0.87 4.86 -17.82
N THR A 12 0.87 6.04 -18.45
CA THR A 12 1.21 7.30 -17.77
C THR A 12 0.25 7.58 -16.60
N GLY A 13 -1.06 7.40 -16.81
CA GLY A 13 -2.06 7.52 -15.75
C GLY A 13 -1.86 6.51 -14.62
N LEU A 14 -1.53 5.27 -14.95
CA LEU A 14 -1.20 4.22 -13.97
C LEU A 14 0.02 4.58 -13.12
N VAL A 15 1.07 5.15 -13.73
CA VAL A 15 2.27 5.60 -13.02
C VAL A 15 1.92 6.72 -12.04
N PHE A 16 1.17 7.73 -12.46
CA PHE A 16 0.72 8.80 -11.55
C PHE A 16 -0.16 8.26 -10.43
N PHE A 17 -1.05 7.32 -10.72
CA PHE A 17 -1.89 6.68 -9.72
C PHE A 17 -1.06 5.90 -8.68
N ALA A 18 -0.05 5.14 -9.13
CA ALA A 18 0.85 4.42 -8.25
C ALA A 18 1.67 5.37 -7.36
N ILE A 19 2.19 6.46 -7.92
CA ILE A 19 2.91 7.49 -7.17
C ILE A 19 1.99 8.14 -6.12
N TRP A 20 0.76 8.47 -6.49
CA TRP A 20 -0.21 9.03 -5.55
C TRP A 20 -0.54 8.08 -4.39
N LEU A 21 -0.77 6.80 -4.70
CA LEU A 21 -0.98 5.77 -3.67
C LEU A 21 0.22 5.64 -2.74
N PHE A 22 1.43 5.66 -3.30
CA PHE A 22 2.66 5.59 -2.52
C PHE A 22 2.78 6.73 -1.52
N PHE A 23 2.59 7.99 -1.96
CA PHE A 23 2.63 9.13 -1.05
C PHE A 23 1.50 9.09 -0.02
N LYS A 24 0.29 8.71 -0.42
CA LYS A 24 -0.83 8.54 0.52
C LYS A 24 -0.53 7.49 1.59
N ALA A 25 0.07 6.36 1.21
CA ALA A 25 0.47 5.32 2.15
C ALA A 25 1.61 5.81 3.06
N SER A 26 2.56 6.58 2.51
CA SER A 26 3.63 7.20 3.28
C SER A 26 3.11 8.16 4.34
N ASP A 27 2.16 9.03 3.99
CA ASP A 27 1.55 9.99 4.93
C ASP A 27 0.70 9.29 5.99
N SER A 28 0.18 8.08 5.70
CA SER A 28 -0.58 7.28 6.67
C SER A 28 0.29 6.59 7.73
N GLY A 29 1.62 6.77 7.69
CA GLY A 29 2.55 6.15 8.65
C GLY A 29 2.70 4.63 8.48
N GLN A 30 2.18 4.05 7.38
CA GLN A 30 2.21 2.59 7.14
C GLN A 30 3.63 2.02 7.13
N PHE A 31 4.61 2.78 6.66
CA PHE A 31 6.01 2.35 6.60
C PHE A 31 6.76 2.53 7.91
N GLU A 32 6.17 3.23 8.88
CA GLU A 32 6.78 3.50 10.19
C GLU A 32 6.40 2.41 11.21
N ASP A 33 5.17 1.87 11.12
CA ASP A 33 4.70 0.78 11.98
C ASP A 33 4.98 -0.61 11.39
N LEU A 34 6.25 -1.01 11.38
CA LEU A 34 6.66 -2.39 11.03
C LEU A 34 6.65 -3.36 12.23
N GLN A 35 6.54 -2.83 13.46
CA GLN A 35 6.65 -3.61 14.70
C GLN A 35 5.29 -3.92 15.32
N GLY A 36 4.34 -2.98 15.26
CA GLY A 36 2.98 -3.15 15.77
C GLY A 36 2.22 -4.35 15.16
N PRO A 37 2.36 -4.68 13.86
CA PRO A 37 1.76 -5.89 13.31
C PRO A 37 2.31 -7.18 13.93
N ALA A 38 3.62 -7.26 14.20
CA ALA A 38 4.25 -8.45 14.77
C ALA A 38 3.95 -8.60 16.28
N GLU A 39 3.93 -7.49 17.02
CA GLU A 39 3.48 -7.44 18.42
C GLU A 39 2.02 -7.89 18.55
N ARG A 40 1.12 -7.43 17.68
CA ARG A 40 -0.29 -7.87 17.69
C ARG A 40 -0.44 -9.37 17.45
N ILE A 41 0.38 -9.98 16.60
CA ILE A 41 0.35 -11.43 16.36
C ILE A 41 0.80 -12.22 17.61
N LEU A 42 1.80 -11.71 18.34
CA LEU A 42 2.26 -12.35 19.58
C LEU A 42 1.26 -12.17 20.73
N GLN A 43 0.58 -11.02 20.79
CA GLN A 43 -0.41 -10.68 21.82
C GLN A 43 -1.82 -11.22 21.51
N ASP A 44 -2.10 -11.67 20.27
CA ASP A 44 -3.39 -12.25 19.87
C ASP A 44 -3.66 -13.60 20.58
N ASP A 45 -2.62 -14.36 20.94
CA ASP A 45 -2.77 -15.65 21.64
C ASP A 45 -3.23 -15.50 23.10
N ASP A 46 -3.01 -14.34 23.73
CA ASP A 46 -3.34 -14.09 25.15
C ASP A 46 -4.79 -13.62 25.38
N ASN A 47 -5.56 -13.33 24.31
CA ASN A 47 -6.95 -12.86 24.41
C ASN A 47 -8.01 -13.99 24.35
N THR A 48 -7.60 -15.26 24.43
CA THR A 48 -8.53 -16.42 24.42
C THR A 48 -8.80 -16.96 25.83
N ALA A 49 -8.98 -16.08 26.81
CA ALA A 49 -9.42 -16.42 28.16
C ALA A 49 -10.62 -15.55 28.58
N ASP A 50 -11.78 -15.79 27.95
CA ASP A 50 -13.12 -15.83 28.58
C ASP A 50 -14.20 -16.29 27.56
#